data_AF-A0A8H9J1C1-F1
#
_entry.id   AF-A0A8H9J1C1-F1
#
_cell.length_a   1.000
_cell.length_b   1.000
_cell.length_c   1.000
_cell.angle_alpha   90.00
_cell.angle_beta   90.00
_cell.angle_gamma   90.00
#
_symmetry.space_group_name_H-M   'P 1'
#
loop_
_entity.id
_entity.type
_entity.pdbx_description
1 polymer ?
#
loop_
_entity_poly.entity_id
_entity_poly.type
_entity_poly.pdbx_seq_one_letter_code
_entity_poly.pdbx_strand_id
1 'polypeptide(L)'
;MFAVPEIKVAEQAGVGLDGRPRPTEDHVVVLDNAVVLLDGATSPSPDLPPGGWYAGLLAEELGRVLRERPADDLRLLLSDAIAAVAGMHGLHPGASPSSTVALLRWDDERVDGLVLADSPIVAFGQTMDRLADDRLALLRVAGRLGTAAEVRALRNRPEGFWVAEADPAAASHALTRSWPRSSLDAVLLATDGVSVGIDDYQLFGWPEALRLAREQGPSAVCDAVRRAEYGDPLGERWPRAKRHDDQALVLVDFATDVSAHLPAASA
;
A
#
# COMPACT_ATOMS: atom_id res chain seq x y z
N MET A 1 -21.45 8.69 16.48
CA MET A 1 -21.04 9.15 15.15
C MET A 1 -19.67 9.75 15.30
N PHE A 2 -18.65 9.01 14.86
CA PHE A 2 -17.29 9.54 14.83
C PHE A 2 -17.18 10.63 13.77
N ALA A 3 -16.31 11.62 14.00
CA ALA A 3 -15.98 12.59 12.95
C ALA A 3 -15.36 11.87 11.75
N VAL A 4 -15.60 12.42 10.55
CA VAL A 4 -14.94 11.99 9.32
C VAL A 4 -13.43 12.17 9.51
N PRO A 5 -12.60 11.14 9.27
CA PRO A 5 -11.16 11.28 9.43
C PRO A 5 -10.57 12.29 8.46
N GLU A 6 -9.51 12.97 8.89
CA GLU A 6 -8.69 13.75 7.98
C GLU A 6 -7.79 12.79 7.18
N ILE A 7 -7.81 12.89 5.85
CA ILE A 7 -7.00 12.04 4.97
C ILE A 7 -5.98 12.90 4.24
N LYS A 8 -4.70 12.57 4.38
CA LYS A 8 -3.58 13.23 3.69
C LYS A 8 -2.85 12.20 2.84
N VAL A 9 -2.58 12.55 1.60
CA VAL A 9 -1.88 11.71 0.63
C VAL A 9 -0.62 12.44 0.15
N ALA A 10 0.47 11.70 0.01
CA ALA A 10 1.63 12.16 -0.74
C ALA A 10 2.05 11.09 -1.75
N GLU A 11 2.40 11.53 -2.95
CA GLU A 11 2.87 10.69 -4.04
C GLU A 11 4.14 11.32 -4.65
N GLN A 12 5.15 10.51 -4.96
CA GLN A 12 6.34 10.92 -5.70
C GLN A 12 6.71 9.84 -6.71
N ALA A 13 6.69 10.18 -8.00
CA ALA A 13 7.14 9.27 -9.04
C ALA A 13 8.64 8.95 -8.91
N GLY A 14 8.98 7.69 -9.11
CA GLY A 14 10.33 7.18 -9.23
C GLY A 14 10.89 7.31 -10.65
N VAL A 15 11.85 6.45 -10.96
CA VAL A 15 12.46 6.35 -12.30
C VAL A 15 12.38 4.91 -12.81
N GLY A 16 12.45 4.75 -14.13
CA GLY A 16 12.58 3.43 -14.75
C GLY A 16 13.89 2.74 -14.39
N LEU A 17 14.00 1.45 -14.73
CA LEU A 17 15.26 0.69 -14.60
C LEU A 17 16.40 1.29 -15.44
N ASP A 18 16.08 2.08 -16.46
CA ASP A 18 17.02 2.84 -17.28
C ASP A 18 17.41 4.21 -16.67
N GLY A 19 16.88 4.53 -15.48
CA GLY A 19 17.10 5.79 -14.77
C GLY A 19 16.32 6.98 -15.33
N ARG A 20 15.43 6.79 -16.31
CA ARG A 20 14.65 7.88 -16.91
C ARG A 20 13.34 8.11 -16.16
N PRO A 21 12.81 9.36 -16.15
CA PRO A 21 11.49 9.62 -15.61
C PRO A 21 10.41 8.80 -16.32
N ARG A 22 9.46 8.30 -15.54
CA ARG A 22 8.23 7.64 -16.04
C ARG A 22 7.03 8.08 -15.20
N PRO A 23 5.79 7.88 -15.67
CA PRO A 23 4.60 8.01 -14.81
C PRO A 23 4.71 7.09 -13.60
N THR A 24 4.09 7.48 -12.48
CA THR A 24 3.97 6.63 -11.30
C THR A 24 3.20 5.35 -11.63
N GLU A 25 3.60 4.24 -11.01
CA GLU A 25 2.84 3.00 -11.01
C GLU A 25 1.96 2.85 -9.76
N ASP A 26 2.07 3.77 -8.80
CA ASP A 26 1.23 3.85 -7.61
C ASP A 26 -0.12 4.52 -7.91
N HIS A 27 -1.19 4.05 -7.25
CA HIS A 27 -2.52 4.65 -7.29
C HIS A 27 -3.13 4.74 -5.90
N VAL A 28 -3.79 5.87 -5.62
CA VAL A 28 -4.55 6.09 -4.38
C VAL A 28 -6.01 6.41 -4.70
N VAL A 29 -6.93 5.69 -4.06
CA VAL A 29 -8.36 5.99 -4.09
C VAL A 29 -8.81 6.39 -2.69
N VAL A 30 -9.37 7.60 -2.56
CA VAL A 30 -9.99 8.07 -1.33
C VAL A 30 -11.51 8.07 -1.51
N LEU A 31 -12.20 7.37 -0.62
CA LEU A 31 -13.65 7.33 -0.50
C LEU A 31 -14.08 7.90 0.85
N ASP A 32 -15.39 8.07 1.05
CA ASP A 32 -15.96 8.59 2.31
C ASP A 32 -15.60 7.72 3.53
N ASN A 33 -15.46 6.40 3.32
CA ASN A 33 -15.24 5.43 4.38
C ASN A 33 -14.16 4.38 4.05
N ALA A 34 -13.33 4.64 3.04
CA ALA A 34 -12.24 3.74 2.67
C ALA A 34 -11.10 4.48 1.95
N VAL A 35 -9.90 3.89 2.04
CA VAL A 35 -8.73 4.25 1.25
C VAL A 35 -8.20 2.97 0.60
N VAL A 36 -7.86 3.05 -0.68
CA VAL A 36 -7.13 2.00 -1.39
C VAL A 36 -5.80 2.58 -1.84
N LEU A 37 -4.71 1.88 -1.54
CA LEU A 37 -3.37 2.16 -2.02
C LEU A 37 -2.87 0.94 -2.80
N LEU A 38 -2.42 1.17 -4.02
CA LEU A 38 -1.97 0.14 -4.96
C LEU A 38 -0.60 0.53 -5.49
N ASP A 39 0.34 -0.41 -5.50
CA ASP A 39 1.67 -0.27 -6.10
C ASP A 39 1.78 -1.23 -7.28
N GLY A 40 1.82 -0.68 -8.49
CA GLY A 40 1.95 -1.42 -9.72
C GLY A 40 3.36 -1.99 -9.89
N ALA A 41 3.49 -3.31 -9.82
CA ALA A 41 4.77 -3.97 -9.96
C ALA A 41 5.37 -3.76 -11.36
N THR A 42 6.59 -3.23 -11.41
CA THR A 42 7.30 -3.02 -12.67
C THR A 42 7.49 -4.33 -13.44
N SER A 43 6.93 -4.39 -14.64
CA SER A 43 7.10 -5.54 -15.55
C SER A 43 8.50 -5.54 -16.16
N PRO A 44 9.23 -6.67 -16.13
CA PRO A 44 10.47 -6.83 -16.89
C PRO A 44 10.22 -7.09 -18.39
N SER A 45 8.96 -7.34 -18.78
CA SER A 45 8.58 -7.58 -20.18
C SER A 45 8.06 -6.29 -20.82
N PRO A 46 8.70 -5.80 -21.90
CA PRO A 46 8.24 -4.61 -22.62
C PRO A 46 6.93 -4.84 -23.39
N ASP A 47 6.53 -6.10 -23.58
CA ASP A 47 5.30 -6.48 -24.31
C ASP A 47 4.05 -6.45 -23.42
N LEU A 48 4.22 -6.26 -22.10
CA LEU A 48 3.10 -6.10 -21.16
C LEU A 48 2.85 -4.61 -20.89
N PRO A 49 1.58 -4.21 -20.67
CA PRO A 49 1.30 -2.90 -20.09
C PRO A 49 2.07 -2.69 -18.78
N PRO A 50 2.42 -1.44 -18.43
CA PRO A 50 3.05 -1.12 -17.15
C PRO A 50 2.22 -1.60 -15.95
N GLY A 51 2.86 -1.85 -14.81
CA GLY A 51 2.15 -2.23 -13.58
C GLY A 51 1.13 -1.18 -13.18
N GLY A 52 1.48 0.10 -13.35
CA GLY A 52 0.60 1.24 -13.12
C GLY A 52 -0.67 1.25 -13.98
N TRP A 53 -0.67 0.64 -15.16
CA TRP A 53 -1.89 0.51 -15.95
C TRP A 53 -2.88 -0.45 -15.28
N TYR A 54 -2.40 -1.61 -14.81
CA TYR A 54 -3.24 -2.57 -14.10
C TYR A 54 -3.68 -2.06 -12.74
N ALA A 55 -2.77 -1.43 -11.98
CA ALA A 55 -3.09 -0.82 -10.69
C ALA A 55 -4.20 0.24 -10.82
N GLY A 56 -4.18 1.06 -11.88
CA GLY A 56 -5.24 2.04 -12.16
C GLY A 56 -6.60 1.40 -12.45
N LEU A 57 -6.64 0.34 -13.27
CA LEU A 57 -7.88 -0.40 -13.53
C LEU A 57 -8.44 -1.05 -12.26
N LEU A 58 -7.57 -1.65 -11.45
CA LEU A 58 -7.95 -2.25 -10.18
C LEU A 58 -8.40 -1.19 -9.16
N ALA A 59 -7.79 0.00 -9.15
CA ALA A 59 -8.19 1.13 -8.34
C ALA A 59 -9.63 1.57 -8.64
N GLU A 60 -9.95 1.76 -9.93
CA GLU A 60 -11.28 2.15 -10.39
C GLU A 60 -12.35 1.12 -9.96
N GLU A 61 -12.06 -0.17 -10.19
CA GLU A 61 -12.98 -1.24 -9.87
C GLU A 61 -13.16 -1.44 -8.36
N LEU A 62 -12.08 -1.37 -7.57
CA LEU A 62 -12.16 -1.40 -6.10
C LEU A 62 -12.98 -0.22 -5.57
N GLY A 63 -12.75 0.97 -6.11
CA GLY A 63 -13.54 2.15 -5.78
C GLY A 63 -15.03 2.00 -6.09
N ARG A 64 -15.38 1.28 -7.16
CA ARG A 64 -16.77 0.96 -7.52
C ARG A 64 -17.38 -0.04 -6.54
N VAL A 65 -16.75 -1.21 -6.34
CA VAL A 65 -17.32 -2.27 -5.50
C VAL A 65 -17.41 -1.89 -4.02
N LEU A 66 -16.47 -1.08 -3.50
CA LEU A 66 -16.53 -0.57 -2.13
C LEU A 66 -17.72 0.37 -1.90
N ARG A 67 -18.13 1.16 -2.91
CA ARG A 67 -19.32 2.01 -2.82
C ARG A 67 -20.62 1.22 -2.92
N GLU A 68 -20.66 0.22 -3.80
CA GLU A 68 -21.86 -0.59 -4.04
C GLU A 68 -22.14 -1.59 -2.91
N ARG A 69 -21.08 -2.14 -2.32
CA ARG A 69 -21.13 -3.23 -1.34
C ARG A 69 -20.26 -2.90 -0.11
N PRO A 70 -20.56 -1.82 0.62
CA PRO A 70 -19.68 -1.29 1.66
C PRO A 70 -19.47 -2.23 2.85
N ALA A 71 -20.37 -3.20 3.07
CA ALA A 71 -20.33 -4.12 4.21
C ALA A 71 -19.75 -5.52 3.87
N ASP A 72 -19.48 -5.81 2.60
CA ASP A 72 -19.03 -7.14 2.16
C ASP A 72 -17.60 -7.44 2.65
N ASP A 73 -17.22 -8.72 2.63
CA ASP A 73 -15.86 -9.13 2.99
C ASP A 73 -14.81 -8.55 2.02
N LEU A 74 -13.75 -7.96 2.57
CA LEU A 74 -12.73 -7.27 1.77
C LEU A 74 -12.00 -8.20 0.78
N ARG A 75 -11.83 -9.49 1.11
CA ARG A 75 -11.21 -10.47 0.21
C ARG A 75 -12.16 -10.81 -0.93
N LEU A 76 -13.46 -10.91 -0.67
CA LEU A 76 -14.45 -11.13 -1.72
C LEU A 76 -14.53 -9.93 -2.66
N LEU A 77 -14.53 -8.71 -2.12
CA LEU A 77 -14.49 -7.48 -2.93
C LEU A 77 -13.23 -7.42 -3.81
N LEU A 78 -12.06 -7.74 -3.26
CA LEU A 78 -10.82 -7.80 -4.02
C LEU A 78 -10.82 -8.92 -5.07
N SER A 79 -11.33 -10.11 -4.73
CA SER A 79 -11.48 -11.24 -5.65
C SER A 79 -12.35 -10.85 -6.85
N ASP A 80 -13.51 -10.24 -6.60
CA ASP A 80 -14.43 -9.81 -7.64
C ASP A 80 -13.81 -8.71 -8.52
N ALA A 81 -13.10 -7.76 -7.91
CA ALA A 81 -12.43 -6.69 -8.65
C ALA A 81 -11.32 -7.24 -9.56
N ILE A 82 -10.50 -8.16 -9.07
CA ILE A 82 -9.49 -8.86 -9.88
C ILE A 82 -10.16 -9.61 -11.04
N ALA A 83 -11.22 -10.37 -10.77
CA ALA A 83 -11.93 -11.12 -11.80
C ALA A 83 -12.54 -10.21 -12.88
N ALA A 84 -13.12 -9.07 -12.48
CA ALA A 84 -13.71 -8.10 -13.39
C ALA A 84 -12.65 -7.45 -14.30
N VAL A 85 -11.54 -6.97 -13.72
CA VAL A 85 -10.43 -6.40 -14.50
C VAL A 85 -9.82 -7.43 -15.44
N ALA A 86 -9.58 -8.65 -14.96
CA ALA A 86 -9.01 -9.71 -15.78
C ALA A 86 -9.93 -10.09 -16.95
N GLY A 87 -11.23 -10.24 -16.70
CA GLY A 87 -12.21 -10.57 -17.73
C GLY A 87 -12.40 -9.46 -18.76
N MET A 88 -12.47 -8.20 -18.33
CA MET A 88 -12.69 -7.05 -19.22
C MET A 88 -11.51 -6.80 -20.16
N HIS A 89 -10.29 -7.07 -19.69
CA HIS A 89 -9.07 -6.79 -20.44
C HIS A 89 -8.36 -8.05 -20.99
N GLY A 90 -8.98 -9.22 -20.87
CA GLY A 90 -8.43 -10.47 -21.39
C GLY A 90 -7.09 -10.86 -20.76
N LEU A 91 -6.92 -10.60 -19.46
CA LEU A 91 -5.69 -10.90 -18.73
C LEU A 91 -5.64 -12.39 -18.34
N HIS A 92 -4.42 -12.95 -18.29
CA HIS A 92 -4.19 -14.36 -18.02
C HIS A 92 -3.17 -14.57 -16.88
N PRO A 93 -3.44 -15.48 -15.93
CA PRO A 93 -2.54 -15.74 -14.82
C PRO A 93 -1.13 -16.14 -15.25
N GLY A 94 -0.13 -15.60 -14.56
CA GLY A 94 1.29 -15.82 -14.83
C GLY A 94 1.87 -15.05 -16.02
N ALA A 95 1.04 -14.30 -16.75
CA ALA A 95 1.42 -13.55 -17.94
C ALA A 95 0.84 -12.12 -17.97
N SER A 96 0.43 -11.58 -16.82
CA SER A 96 -0.19 -10.26 -16.72
C SER A 96 0.60 -9.31 -15.81
N PRO A 97 0.42 -7.98 -15.99
CA PRO A 97 0.84 -6.99 -14.99
C PRO A 97 0.17 -7.27 -13.63
N SER A 98 0.78 -6.79 -12.55
CA SER A 98 0.33 -7.04 -11.20
C SER A 98 0.47 -5.81 -10.32
N SER A 99 -0.26 -5.78 -9.20
CA SER A 99 -0.22 -4.71 -8.21
C SER A 99 -0.27 -5.29 -6.80
N THR A 100 0.42 -4.65 -5.86
CA THR A 100 0.10 -4.83 -4.43
C THR A 100 -1.27 -4.23 -4.13
N VAL A 101 -1.82 -4.52 -2.95
CA VAL A 101 -3.04 -3.87 -2.45
C VAL A 101 -2.91 -3.62 -0.95
N ALA A 102 -3.03 -2.36 -0.53
CA ALA A 102 -3.31 -1.98 0.85
C ALA A 102 -4.68 -1.27 0.88
N LEU A 103 -5.66 -1.88 1.53
CA LEU A 103 -7.03 -1.37 1.59
C LEU A 103 -7.41 -1.16 3.05
N LEU A 104 -7.85 0.05 3.38
CA LEU A 104 -8.41 0.40 4.68
C LEU A 104 -9.88 0.79 4.49
N ARG A 105 -10.80 0.23 5.28
CA ARG A 105 -12.21 0.59 5.32
C ARG A 105 -12.62 0.84 6.76
N TRP A 106 -13.52 1.78 7.01
CA TRP A 106 -14.06 2.01 8.35
C TRP A 106 -15.56 2.20 8.36
N ASP A 107 -16.13 1.97 9.54
CA ASP A 107 -17.47 2.37 9.93
C ASP A 107 -17.40 3.02 11.34
N ASP A 108 -18.55 3.22 11.99
CA ASP A 108 -18.60 3.78 13.34
C ASP A 108 -18.05 2.83 14.43
N GLU A 109 -17.93 1.53 14.15
CA GLU A 109 -17.55 0.52 15.15
C GLU A 109 -16.11 0.01 14.96
N ARG A 110 -15.65 -0.11 13.71
CA ARG A 110 -14.39 -0.75 13.36
C ARG A 110 -13.69 -0.11 12.17
N VAL A 111 -12.40 -0.40 12.10
CA VAL A 111 -11.53 -0.16 10.95
C VAL A 111 -11.02 -1.52 10.50
N ASP A 112 -11.28 -1.88 9.25
CA ASP A 112 -10.81 -3.11 8.61
C ASP A 112 -9.66 -2.80 7.67
N GLY A 113 -8.57 -3.56 7.77
CA GLY A 113 -7.43 -3.52 6.88
C GLY A 113 -7.28 -4.81 6.08
N LEU A 114 -6.86 -4.69 4.83
CA LEU A 114 -6.44 -5.79 3.97
C LEU A 114 -5.10 -5.44 3.30
N VAL A 115 -4.16 -6.37 3.35
CA VAL A 115 -2.87 -6.27 2.65
C VAL A 115 -2.67 -7.50 1.77
N LEU A 116 -2.34 -7.28 0.49
CA LEU A 116 -1.89 -8.31 -0.45
C LEU A 116 -0.56 -7.85 -1.06
N ALA A 117 0.48 -8.68 -0.91
CA ALA A 117 1.88 -8.30 -1.15
C ALA A 117 2.37 -7.22 -0.17
N ASP A 118 3.40 -6.47 -0.54
CA ASP A 118 4.33 -5.79 0.35
C ASP A 118 4.06 -4.30 0.59
N SER A 119 2.82 -3.83 0.40
CA SER A 119 2.39 -2.50 0.84
C SER A 119 1.75 -2.57 2.23
N PRO A 120 2.44 -2.16 3.31
CA PRO A 120 1.94 -2.33 4.67
C PRO A 120 0.85 -1.32 5.07
N ILE A 121 0.06 -1.71 6.08
CA ILE A 121 -0.83 -0.84 6.84
C ILE A 121 -0.32 -0.81 8.29
N VAL A 122 -0.16 0.38 8.86
CA VAL A 122 0.26 0.55 10.26
C VAL A 122 -0.80 1.33 11.01
N ALA A 123 -1.43 0.68 11.97
CA ALA A 123 -2.45 1.26 12.83
C ALA A 123 -1.83 1.77 14.14
N PHE A 124 -2.27 2.94 14.58
CA PHE A 124 -1.78 3.61 15.78
C PHE A 124 -2.93 3.91 16.72
N GLY A 125 -2.77 3.56 17.98
CA GLY A 125 -3.65 3.87 19.09
C GLY A 125 -2.89 3.82 20.40
N GLN A 126 -3.44 3.16 21.42
CA GLN A 126 -2.68 2.85 22.65
C GLN A 126 -1.41 2.04 22.35
N THR A 127 -1.46 1.20 21.33
CA THR A 127 -0.33 0.45 20.80
C THR A 127 -0.27 0.58 19.29
N MET A 128 0.92 0.40 18.72
CA MET A 128 1.12 0.27 17.28
C MET A 128 0.87 -1.18 16.86
N ASP A 129 0.15 -1.39 15.76
CA ASP A 129 -0.04 -2.70 15.12
C ASP A 129 0.28 -2.60 13.62
N ARG A 130 1.19 -3.44 13.12
CA ARG A 130 1.62 -3.48 11.72
C ARG A 130 0.98 -4.68 11.03
N LEU A 131 0.14 -4.42 10.03
CA LEU A 131 -0.34 -5.41 9.08
C LEU A 131 0.54 -5.35 7.83
N ALA A 132 1.37 -6.38 7.63
CA ALA A 132 2.29 -6.49 6.50
C ALA A 132 2.40 -7.95 6.06
N ASP A 133 2.63 -8.17 4.76
CA ASP A 133 2.89 -9.49 4.20
C ASP A 133 4.37 -9.66 3.86
N ASP A 134 5.12 -10.27 4.79
CA ASP A 134 6.57 -10.40 4.66
C ASP A 134 6.98 -11.58 3.76
N ARG A 135 6.05 -12.28 3.08
CA ARG A 135 6.37 -13.43 2.22
C ARG A 135 7.38 -13.08 1.13
N LEU A 136 7.20 -11.93 0.46
CA LEU A 136 8.12 -11.48 -0.59
C LEU A 136 9.51 -11.15 -0.02
N ALA A 137 9.56 -10.43 1.10
CA ALA A 137 10.80 -10.08 1.78
C ALA A 137 11.60 -11.33 2.21
N LEU A 138 10.92 -12.32 2.80
CA LEU A 138 11.53 -13.59 3.21
C LEU A 138 12.12 -14.36 2.03
N LEU A 139 11.43 -14.38 0.89
CA LEU A 139 11.94 -15.03 -0.33
C LEU A 139 13.17 -14.29 -0.91
N ARG A 140 13.18 -12.95 -0.83
CA ARG A 140 14.33 -12.13 -1.25
C ARG A 140 15.56 -12.39 -0.38
N VAL A 141 15.38 -12.42 0.95
CA VAL A 141 16.46 -12.79 1.90
C VAL A 141 16.97 -14.21 1.65
N ALA A 142 16.08 -15.14 1.28
CA ALA A 142 16.45 -16.51 0.92
C ALA A 142 17.12 -16.64 -0.47
N GLY A 143 17.29 -15.54 -1.21
CA GLY A 143 17.89 -15.53 -2.55
C GLY A 143 17.03 -16.18 -3.63
N ARG A 144 15.71 -16.29 -3.42
CA ARG A 144 14.77 -16.98 -4.32
C ARG A 144 14.05 -16.04 -5.30
N LEU A 145 14.44 -14.77 -5.35
CA LEU A 145 13.85 -13.74 -6.23
C LEU A 145 14.94 -12.94 -6.96
N GLY A 146 16.09 -13.56 -7.24
CA GLY A 146 17.24 -12.90 -7.88
C GLY A 146 17.05 -12.64 -9.37
N THR A 147 16.13 -13.35 -10.02
CA THR A 147 15.84 -13.23 -11.44
C THR A 147 14.35 -13.07 -11.75
N ALA A 148 14.03 -12.48 -12.90
CA ALA A 148 12.66 -12.39 -13.38
C ALA A 148 11.98 -13.76 -13.58
N ALA A 149 12.75 -14.81 -13.87
CA ALA A 149 12.23 -16.16 -14.02
C ALA A 149 11.81 -16.75 -12.66
N GLU A 150 12.60 -16.54 -11.61
CA GLU A 150 12.27 -16.97 -10.24
C GLU A 150 11.06 -16.22 -9.70
N VAL A 151 11.01 -14.89 -9.91
CA VAL A 151 9.84 -14.08 -9.53
C VAL A 151 8.57 -14.61 -10.19
N ARG A 152 8.60 -14.91 -11.50
CA ARG A 152 7.45 -15.50 -12.21
C ARG A 152 7.10 -16.90 -11.70
N ALA A 153 8.09 -17.72 -11.36
CA ALA A 153 7.86 -19.08 -10.88
C ALA A 153 7.18 -19.11 -9.50
N LEU A 154 7.42 -18.10 -8.65
CA LEU A 154 6.88 -18.03 -7.28
C LEU A 154 5.66 -17.11 -7.14
N ARG A 155 5.32 -16.32 -8.16
CA ARG A 155 4.14 -15.46 -8.15
C ARG A 155 2.86 -16.30 -8.09
N ASN A 156 1.97 -15.96 -7.16
CA ASN A 156 0.68 -16.62 -6.94
C ASN A 156 0.81 -18.15 -6.78
N ARG A 157 1.84 -18.56 -6.02
CA ARG A 157 2.09 -19.95 -5.66
C ARG A 157 2.11 -20.14 -4.14
N PRO A 158 1.64 -21.28 -3.61
CA PRO A 158 1.66 -21.58 -2.17
C PRO A 158 3.05 -21.44 -1.53
N GLU A 159 4.11 -21.85 -2.22
CA GLU A 159 5.51 -21.79 -1.79
C GLU A 159 6.21 -20.46 -2.08
N GLY A 160 5.46 -19.50 -2.64
CA GLY A 160 5.94 -18.21 -3.09
C GLY A 160 5.21 -17.05 -2.40
N PHE A 161 4.80 -16.07 -3.19
CA PHE A 161 4.11 -14.88 -2.71
C PHE A 161 2.81 -14.65 -3.49
N TRP A 162 1.95 -13.79 -2.98
CA TRP A 162 0.65 -13.50 -3.56
C TRP A 162 0.54 -12.02 -3.89
N VAL A 163 0.01 -11.71 -5.07
CA VAL A 163 -0.10 -10.35 -5.61
C VAL A 163 -1.36 -10.27 -6.47
N ALA A 164 -2.00 -9.09 -6.54
CA ALA A 164 -3.13 -8.91 -7.44
C ALA A 164 -2.63 -8.95 -8.89
N GLU A 165 -3.06 -9.95 -9.64
CA GLU A 165 -2.72 -10.16 -11.05
C GLU A 165 -4.01 -10.60 -11.77
N ALA A 166 -3.99 -11.62 -12.63
CA ALA A 166 -5.20 -12.08 -13.32
C ALA A 166 -5.94 -13.22 -12.58
N ASP A 167 -5.34 -13.81 -11.54
CA ASP A 167 -5.98 -14.86 -10.75
C ASP A 167 -6.71 -14.29 -9.52
N PRO A 168 -8.06 -14.27 -9.50
CA PRO A 168 -8.82 -13.75 -8.36
C PRO A 168 -8.62 -14.56 -7.07
N ALA A 169 -8.16 -15.82 -7.17
CA ALA A 169 -7.86 -16.63 -5.98
C ALA A 169 -6.77 -16.00 -5.10
N ALA A 170 -5.91 -15.13 -5.64
CA ALA A 170 -4.90 -14.40 -4.87
C ALA A 170 -5.50 -13.58 -3.72
N ALA A 171 -6.72 -13.05 -3.88
CA ALA A 171 -7.40 -12.29 -2.82
C ALA A 171 -7.65 -13.12 -1.55
N SER A 172 -7.88 -14.43 -1.71
CA SER A 172 -8.07 -15.34 -0.56
C SER A 172 -6.81 -15.48 0.30
N HIS A 173 -5.64 -15.11 -0.23
CA HIS A 173 -4.35 -15.16 0.45
C HIS A 173 -3.92 -13.80 1.02
N ALA A 174 -4.72 -12.76 0.87
CA ALA A 174 -4.48 -11.48 1.53
C ALA A 174 -4.44 -11.64 3.06
N LEU A 175 -3.77 -10.74 3.76
CA LEU A 175 -3.81 -10.65 5.21
C LEU A 175 -4.85 -9.61 5.60
N THR A 176 -5.59 -9.86 6.67
CA THR A 176 -6.67 -8.97 7.13
C THR A 176 -6.58 -8.72 8.62
N ARG A 177 -6.97 -7.53 9.05
CA ARG A 177 -7.09 -7.15 10.47
C ARG A 177 -8.33 -6.28 10.65
N SER A 178 -8.96 -6.38 11.81
CA SER A 178 -10.04 -5.48 12.22
C SER A 178 -9.68 -4.90 13.58
N TRP A 179 -9.79 -3.58 13.71
CA TRP A 179 -9.51 -2.83 14.92
C TRP A 179 -10.79 -2.11 15.37
N PRO A 180 -11.10 -2.03 16.67
CA PRO A 180 -12.15 -1.15 17.16
C PRO A 180 -11.89 0.29 16.75
N ARG A 181 -12.86 0.97 16.15
CA ARG A 181 -12.75 2.37 15.71
C ARG A 181 -12.34 3.28 16.86
N SER A 182 -12.85 3.02 18.06
CA SER A 182 -12.54 3.78 19.27
C SER A 182 -11.11 3.60 19.80
N SER A 183 -10.37 2.60 19.30
CA SER A 183 -8.99 2.32 19.74
C SER A 183 -7.91 2.94 18.85
N LEU A 184 -8.28 3.50 17.70
CA LEU A 184 -7.33 4.04 16.73
C LEU A 184 -7.35 5.57 16.70
N ASP A 185 -6.15 6.14 16.72
CA ASP A 185 -5.89 7.56 16.54
C ASP A 185 -5.52 7.88 15.10
N ALA A 186 -4.78 6.99 14.43
CA ALA A 186 -4.38 7.16 13.03
C ALA A 186 -3.99 5.84 12.38
N VAL A 187 -3.94 5.84 11.05
CA VAL A 187 -3.41 4.74 10.24
C VAL A 187 -2.52 5.30 9.14
N LEU A 188 -1.39 4.64 8.89
CA LEU A 188 -0.56 4.87 7.71
C LEU A 188 -0.72 3.70 6.72
N LEU A 189 -0.87 3.99 5.44
CA LEU A 189 -0.72 3.04 4.33
C LEU A 189 0.48 3.48 3.49
N ALA A 190 1.39 2.56 3.17
CA ALA A 190 2.61 2.90 2.45
C ALA A 190 2.90 1.90 1.32
N THR A 191 3.44 2.38 0.20
CA THR A 191 4.08 1.51 -0.82
C THR A 191 5.49 1.14 -0.39
N ASP A 192 6.10 0.18 -1.09
CA ASP A 192 7.43 -0.32 -0.70
C ASP A 192 8.51 0.78 -0.81
N GLY A 193 8.38 1.70 -1.78
CA GLY A 193 9.27 2.84 -1.93
C GLY A 193 9.22 3.86 -0.79
N VAL A 194 8.20 3.78 0.08
CA VAL A 194 8.16 4.52 1.36
C VAL A 194 8.64 3.63 2.52
N SER A 195 8.14 2.39 2.62
CA SER A 195 8.47 1.50 3.74
C SER A 195 9.94 1.09 3.77
N VAL A 196 10.62 1.08 2.62
CA VAL A 196 12.08 0.89 2.51
C VAL A 196 12.87 1.88 3.36
N GLY A 197 12.34 3.09 3.58
CA GLY A 197 12.92 4.11 4.46
C GLY A 197 13.00 3.67 5.93
N ILE A 198 12.08 2.81 6.35
CA ILE A 198 11.95 2.27 7.70
C ILE A 198 12.64 0.91 7.79
N ASP A 199 12.28 0.00 6.89
CA ASP A 199 12.63 -1.42 7.01
C ASP A 199 14.11 -1.67 6.61
N ASP A 200 14.59 -1.04 5.53
CA ASP A 200 15.94 -1.26 5.00
C ASP A 200 16.90 -0.10 5.32
N TYR A 201 16.46 1.14 5.09
CA TYR A 201 17.32 2.31 5.27
C TYR A 201 17.46 2.71 6.73
N GLN A 202 16.52 2.29 7.57
CA GLN A 202 16.47 2.56 9.01
C GLN A 202 16.61 4.05 9.32
N LEU A 203 15.99 4.91 8.51
CA LEU A 203 16.04 6.37 8.70
C LEU A 203 15.27 6.79 9.95
N PHE A 204 14.19 6.07 10.27
CA PHE A 204 13.29 6.29 11.40
C PHE A 204 12.35 5.08 11.57
N GLY A 205 11.63 5.00 12.69
CA GLY A 205 10.56 4.03 12.89
C GLY A 205 9.19 4.55 12.45
N TRP A 206 8.19 3.67 12.48
CA TRP A 206 6.80 4.02 12.18
C TRP A 206 6.20 5.11 13.09
N PRO A 207 6.46 5.14 14.42
CA PRO A 207 5.99 6.24 15.27
C PRO A 207 6.57 7.60 14.86
N GLU A 208 7.85 7.65 14.50
CA GLU A 208 8.49 8.87 14.00
C GLU A 208 7.95 9.28 12.62
N ALA A 209 7.67 8.30 11.74
CA ALA A 209 7.03 8.55 10.45
C ALA A 209 5.64 9.17 10.62
N LEU A 210 4.82 8.63 11.53
CA LEU A 210 3.50 9.21 11.85
C LEU A 210 3.63 10.63 12.38
N ARG A 211 4.54 10.86 13.33
CA ARG A 211 4.79 12.18 13.90
C ARG A 211 5.18 13.18 12.82
N LEU A 212 6.10 12.79 11.93
CA LEU A 212 6.54 13.62 10.81
C LEU A 212 5.39 13.90 9.83
N ALA A 213 4.58 12.88 9.50
CA ALA A 213 3.43 13.02 8.61
C ALA A 213 2.34 13.94 9.19
N ARG A 214 2.12 13.92 10.51
CA ARG A 214 1.19 14.81 11.20
C ARG A 214 1.68 16.25 11.25
N GLU A 215 2.95 16.46 11.60
CA GLU A 215 3.53 17.79 11.79
C GLU A 215 3.84 18.51 10.48
N GLN A 216 4.32 17.79 9.47
CA GLN A 216 4.89 18.35 8.24
C GLN A 216 4.23 17.81 6.96
N GLY A 217 3.25 16.92 7.09
CA GLY A 217 2.58 16.26 5.98
C GLY A 217 3.28 14.96 5.53
N PRO A 218 2.55 14.00 4.91
CA PRO A 218 3.12 12.75 4.41
C PRO A 218 4.28 12.93 3.41
N SER A 219 4.30 14.06 2.69
CA SER A 219 5.39 14.37 1.74
C SER A 219 6.74 14.49 2.43
N ALA A 220 6.79 14.95 3.69
CA ALA A 220 8.03 15.07 4.43
C ALA A 220 8.68 13.70 4.72
N VAL A 221 7.87 12.65 4.86
CA VAL A 221 8.34 11.26 5.00
C VAL A 221 8.95 10.80 3.67
N CYS A 222 8.24 11.00 2.55
CA CYS A 222 8.71 10.67 1.20
C CYS A 222 10.03 11.40 0.88
N ASP A 223 10.10 12.71 1.16
CA ASP A 223 11.28 13.54 0.97
C ASP A 223 12.49 13.04 1.76
N ALA A 224 12.28 12.49 2.97
CA ALA A 224 13.35 11.93 3.77
C ALA A 224 13.93 10.66 3.12
N VAL A 225 13.07 9.77 2.60
CA VAL A 225 13.50 8.58 1.85
C VAL A 225 14.22 8.99 0.56
N ARG A 226 13.63 9.90 -0.23
CA ARG A 226 14.22 10.38 -1.49
C ARG A 226 15.58 11.04 -1.26
N ARG A 227 15.75 11.80 -0.17
CA ARG A 227 17.03 12.41 0.21
C ARG A 227 18.10 11.37 0.53
N ALA A 228 17.73 10.26 1.18
CA ALA A 228 18.65 9.16 1.43
C ALA A 228 19.12 8.51 0.12
N GLU A 229 18.21 8.26 -0.82
CA GLU A 229 18.54 7.71 -2.14
C GLU A 229 19.44 8.65 -2.96
N TYR A 230 19.22 9.98 -2.88
CA TYR A 230 20.13 10.96 -3.50
C TYR A 230 21.54 10.91 -2.92
N GLY A 231 21.68 10.56 -1.64
CA GLY A 231 22.96 10.36 -0.96
C GLY A 231 23.64 9.04 -1.29
N ASP A 232 22.95 8.12 -1.97
CA ASP A 232 23.46 6.80 -2.37
C ASP A 232 23.05 6.47 -3.82
N PRO A 233 23.43 7.28 -4.82
CA PRO A 233 22.87 7.22 -6.17
C PRO A 233 23.13 5.90 -6.91
N LEU A 234 24.14 5.13 -6.47
CA LEU A 234 24.52 3.84 -7.05
C LEU A 234 23.99 2.63 -6.24
N GLY A 235 23.34 2.85 -5.10
CA GLY A 235 22.88 1.75 -4.25
C GLY A 235 24.01 0.98 -3.58
N GLU A 236 25.15 1.61 -3.30
CA GLU A 236 26.28 0.95 -2.65
C GLU A 236 26.00 0.74 -1.16
N ARG A 237 25.36 1.72 -0.52
CA ARG A 237 24.94 1.61 0.88
C ARG A 237 23.69 0.76 1.01
N TRP A 238 22.71 0.97 0.13
CA TRP A 238 21.45 0.24 0.11
C TRP A 238 21.19 -0.33 -1.29
N PRO A 239 21.59 -1.61 -1.53
CA PRO A 239 21.42 -2.27 -2.82
C PRO A 239 19.97 -2.26 -3.30
N ARG A 240 19.75 -1.78 -4.53
CA ARG A 240 18.41 -1.67 -5.13
C ARG A 240 18.47 -1.69 -6.66
N ALA A 241 17.38 -2.13 -7.29
CA ALA A 241 17.31 -2.29 -8.75
C ALA A 241 17.13 -0.96 -9.50
N LYS A 242 16.44 0.01 -8.89
CA LYS A 242 16.24 1.36 -9.41
C LYS A 242 16.87 2.36 -8.48
N ARG A 243 17.31 3.50 -9.01
CA ARG A 243 17.80 4.61 -8.19
C ARG A 243 16.73 5.15 -7.23
N HIS A 244 15.51 5.23 -7.74
CA HIS A 244 14.34 5.85 -7.14
C HIS A 244 13.12 4.99 -7.48
N ASP A 245 12.41 4.46 -6.49
CA ASP A 245 11.08 3.87 -6.72
C ASP A 245 9.98 4.93 -6.62
N ASP A 246 8.78 4.55 -7.04
CA ASP A 246 7.57 5.30 -6.72
C ASP A 246 7.34 5.31 -5.21
N GLN A 247 6.71 6.37 -4.72
CA GLN A 247 6.42 6.53 -3.31
C GLN A 247 4.99 7.01 -3.16
N ALA A 248 4.19 6.29 -2.40
CA ALA A 248 2.89 6.75 -1.97
C ALA A 248 2.69 6.45 -0.48
N LEU A 249 2.29 7.49 0.26
CA LEU A 249 1.99 7.43 1.69
C LEU A 249 0.64 8.10 1.94
N VAL A 250 -0.25 7.35 2.59
CA VAL A 250 -1.53 7.87 3.06
C VAL A 250 -1.56 7.89 4.58
N LEU A 251 -1.92 9.04 5.15
CA LEU A 251 -2.28 9.20 6.55
C LEU A 251 -3.80 9.34 6.64
N VAL A 252 -4.43 8.43 7.39
CA VAL A 252 -5.83 8.54 7.83
C VAL A 252 -5.80 8.90 9.31
N ASP A 253 -6.10 10.16 9.64
CA ASP A 253 -6.09 10.66 11.00
C ASP A 253 -7.50 10.67 11.58
N PHE A 254 -7.70 9.86 12.61
CA PHE A 254 -8.97 9.66 13.29
C PHE A 254 -9.10 10.54 14.54
N ALA A 255 -8.03 11.23 14.94
CA ALA A 255 -7.95 12.02 16.18
C ALA A 255 -8.59 13.42 16.07
N THR A 256 -9.14 13.78 14.91
CA THR A 256 -9.91 15.01 14.71
C THR A 256 -11.31 14.92 15.35
N ASP A 257 -11.38 14.97 16.69
CA ASP A 257 -12.35 15.74 17.51
C ASP A 257 -12.38 15.24 18.98
N VAL A 258 -11.31 15.46 19.74
CA VAL A 258 -11.36 15.36 21.22
C VAL A 258 -11.37 16.75 21.88
N SER A 259 -11.21 17.84 21.11
CA SER A 259 -11.18 19.20 21.68
C SER A 259 -12.54 19.90 21.79
N ALA A 260 -13.65 19.30 21.34
CA ALA A 260 -14.95 19.96 21.37
C ALA A 260 -15.76 19.80 22.68
N HIS A 261 -15.35 18.97 23.65
CA HIS A 261 -16.11 18.74 24.89
C HIS A 261 -15.21 18.68 26.15
N LEU A 262 -14.43 19.74 26.40
CA LEU A 262 -14.12 20.08 27.79
C LEU A 262 -15.36 20.80 28.37
N PRO A 263 -16.07 20.24 29.36
CA PRO A 263 -17.09 21.02 30.05
C PRO A 263 -16.37 22.20 30.71
N ALA A 264 -16.84 23.41 30.42
CA ALA A 264 -16.42 24.60 31.14
C ALA A 264 -16.55 24.31 32.64
N ALA A 265 -15.42 24.31 33.35
CA ALA A 265 -15.42 24.25 34.79
C ALA A 265 -16.25 25.43 35.29
N SER A 266 -17.36 25.10 35.96
CA SER A 266 -18.21 26.04 36.69
C SER A 266 -17.39 26.86 37.68
N ALA A 267 -17.45 28.18 37.53
CA ALA A 267 -17.13 29.17 38.56
C ALA A 267 -18.27 30.18 38.63
#